data_AF-A0A2D2BYI3-F1
#
_entry.id   AF-A0A2D2BYI3-F1
#
_cell.length_a   1.000
_cell.length_b   1.000
_cell.length_c   1.000
_cell.angle_alpha   90.00
_cell.angle_beta   90.00
_cell.angle_gamma   90.00
#
_symmetry.space_group_name_H-M   'P 1'
#
loop_
_entity.id
_entity.type
_entity.pdbx_description
1 polymer ?
#
loop_
_entity_poly.entity_id
_entity_poly.type
_entity_poly.pdbx_seq_one_letter_code
_entity_poly.pdbx_strand_id
1 'polypeptide(L)' 'MTDNVTKLPSAAVSYYTVNKRGKGWAVTLVTPIEGMKPIRTALYACADRDAAIAHGKQVAARMLRPFKESRA' A
#
# COMPACT_ATOMS: atom_id res chain seq x y z
N MET A 1 -24.02 30.45 10.85
CA MET A 1 -22.68 29.86 11.04
C MET A 1 -22.61 28.65 10.14
N THR A 2 -21.90 28.78 9.03
CA THR A 2 -21.76 27.72 8.02
C THR A 2 -20.28 27.46 7.88
N ASP A 3 -19.82 26.40 8.52
CA ASP A 3 -18.44 25.93 8.41
C ASP A 3 -18.19 25.51 6.96
N ASN A 4 -17.39 26.31 6.24
CA ASN A 4 -16.92 26.01 4.90
C ASN A 4 -15.96 24.80 4.97
N VAL A 5 -16.51 23.58 4.89
CA VAL A 5 -15.71 22.36 4.70
C VAL A 5 -15.21 22.34 3.25
N THR A 6 -14.13 23.08 2.98
CA THR A 6 -13.62 23.37 1.62
C THR A 6 -13.04 22.15 0.90
N LYS A 7 -12.74 21.05 1.61
CA LYS A 7 -12.54 19.70 1.07
C LYS A 7 -12.26 18.81 2.27
N LEU A 8 -13.00 17.73 2.43
CA LEU A 8 -12.45 16.60 3.20
C LEU A 8 -11.12 16.24 2.52
N PRO A 9 -10.02 16.01 3.26
CA PRO A 9 -8.83 15.46 2.64
C PRO A 9 -9.30 14.23 1.88
N SER A 10 -9.14 14.22 0.55
CA SER A 10 -9.42 13.03 -0.25
C SER A 10 -8.51 11.97 0.35
N ALA A 11 -9.08 11.09 1.18
CA ALA A 11 -8.30 10.18 1.99
C ALA A 11 -7.42 9.41 1.02
N ALA A 12 -6.12 9.71 1.02
CA ALA A 12 -5.21 9.16 0.04
C ALA A 12 -5.24 7.65 0.27
N VAL A 13 -5.87 6.92 -0.66
CA VAL A 13 -6.26 5.53 -0.42
C VAL A 13 -4.98 4.72 -0.24
N SER A 14 -4.72 4.26 0.98
CA SER A 14 -3.56 3.40 1.22
C SER A 14 -3.70 2.16 0.36
N TYR A 15 -2.60 1.74 -0.25
CA TYR A 15 -2.56 0.66 -1.22
C TYR A 15 -1.51 -0.37 -0.82
N TYR A 16 -1.75 -1.62 -1.20
CA TYR A 16 -0.76 -2.68 -1.05
C TYR A 16 0.14 -2.73 -2.26
N THR A 17 1.41 -3.05 -2.06
CA THR A 17 2.38 -3.27 -3.12
C THR A 17 3.39 -4.33 -2.71
N VAL A 18 4.15 -4.86 -3.65
CA VAL A 18 5.25 -5.79 -3.39
C VAL A 18 6.56 -5.12 -3.78
N ASN A 19 7.48 -5.02 -2.82
CA ASN A 19 8.81 -4.44 -3.04
C ASN A 19 9.88 -5.46 -2.73
N LYS A 20 11.02 -5.37 -3.44
CA LYS A 20 12.20 -6.17 -3.11
C LYS A 20 12.76 -5.71 -1.76
N ARG A 21 13.11 -6.67 -0.89
CA ARG A 21 13.70 -6.43 0.42
C ARG A 21 14.86 -7.41 0.64
N GLY A 22 16.08 -6.93 0.45
CA GLY A 22 17.28 -7.78 0.50
C GLY A 22 17.23 -8.89 -0.56
N LYS A 23 17.30 -10.15 -0.11
CA LYS A 23 17.23 -11.34 -0.98
C LYS A 23 15.80 -11.79 -1.28
N GLY A 24 14.78 -11.18 -0.69
CA GLY A 24 13.38 -11.58 -0.86
C GLY A 24 12.47 -10.43 -1.29
N TRP A 25 11.17 -10.66 -1.13
CA TRP A 25 10.08 -9.76 -1.51
C TRP A 25 9.16 -9.53 -0.32
N ALA A 26 8.64 -8.32 -0.20
CA ALA A 26 7.78 -7.94 0.91
C ALA A 26 6.49 -7.27 0.44
N VAL A 27 5.36 -7.76 0.95
CA VAL A 27 4.07 -7.08 0.84
C VAL A 27 4.09 -5.88 1.77
N THR A 28 3.93 -4.69 1.19
CA THR A 28 4.04 -3.40 1.85
C THR A 28 2.72 -2.66 1.73
N LEU A 29 2.19 -2.17 2.85
CA LEU A 29 1.12 -1.19 2.85
C LEU A 29 1.75 0.21 2.71
N VAL A 30 1.32 0.95 1.70
CA VAL A 30 1.74 2.33 1.45
C VAL A 30 0.58 3.26 1.75
N THR A 31 0.79 4.15 2.71
CA THR A 31 -0.16 5.21 3.05
C THR A 31 0.42 6.54 2.53
N PRO A 32 -0.13 7.10 1.44
CA PRO A 32 0.27 8.41 0.97
C PRO A 32 -0.12 9.49 1.98
N ILE A 33 0.74 10.49 2.15
CA ILE A 33 0.48 11.67 2.98
C ILE A 33 0.75 12.89 2.10
N GLU A 34 -0.23 13.78 2.00
CA GLU A 34 -0.08 15.01 1.20
C GLU A 34 1.06 15.87 1.76
N GLY A 35 1.94 16.35 0.88
CA GLY A 35 3.09 17.17 1.27
C GLY A 35 4.21 16.44 2.02
N MET A 36 4.10 15.13 2.26
CA MET A 36 5.08 14.36 3.04
C MET A 36 5.47 13.04 2.36
N LYS A 37 6.56 12.43 2.84
CA LYS A 37 6.95 11.09 2.39
C LYS A 37 5.87 10.08 2.82
N PRO A 38 5.47 9.15 1.92
CA PRO A 38 4.48 8.13 2.27
C PRO A 38 5.03 7.18 3.33
N ILE A 39 4.16 6.78 4.26
CA ILE A 39 4.48 5.74 5.24
C ILE A 39 4.42 4.40 4.54
N ARG A 40 5.46 3.59 4.72
CA ARG A 40 5.58 2.25 4.15
C ARG A 40 5.75 1.24 5.27
N THR A 41 4.80 0.31 5.38
CA THR A 41 4.82 -0.73 6.41
C THR A 41 4.92 -2.10 5.74
N ALA A 42 6.03 -2.81 5.95
CA ALA A 42 6.17 -4.18 5.50
C ALA A 42 5.36 -5.11 6.41
N LEU A 43 4.43 -5.86 5.84
CA LEU A 43 3.49 -6.71 6.58
C LEU A 43 3.84 -8.19 6.47
N TYR A 44 4.42 -8.59 5.35
CA TYR A 44 4.79 -9.97 5.07
C TYR A 44 6.01 -10.00 4.16
N ALA A 45 6.91 -10.96 4.37
CA ALA A 45 8.08 -11.16 3.51
C ALA A 45 8.27 -12.63 3.17
N CYS A 46 8.62 -12.92 1.92
CA CYS A 46 8.92 -14.25 1.42
C CYS A 46 10.03 -14.20 0.37
N ALA A 47 10.65 -15.34 0.07
CA ALA A 47 11.72 -15.42 -0.93
C ALA A 47 11.19 -15.27 -2.37
N ASP A 48 9.98 -15.76 -2.61
CA ASP A 48 9.38 -15.83 -3.94
C ASP A 48 8.54 -14.58 -4.27
N ARG A 49 8.71 -14.03 -5.48
CA ARG A 49 8.02 -12.81 -5.93
C ARG A 49 6.54 -13.07 -6.20
N ASP A 50 6.23 -14.15 -6.89
CA ASP A 50 4.87 -14.50 -7.29
C ASP A 50 4.01 -14.85 -6.07
N ALA A 51 4.59 -15.56 -5.10
CA ALA A 51 3.96 -15.81 -3.81
C ALA A 51 3.65 -14.50 -3.07
N ALA A 52 4.58 -13.54 -3.06
CA ALA A 52 4.34 -12.22 -2.46
C ALA A 52 3.21 -11.48 -3.17
N ILE A 53 3.14 -11.54 -4.50
CA ILE A 53 2.10 -10.88 -5.30
C ILE A 53 0.74 -11.54 -5.07
N ALA A 54 0.66 -12.87 -5.09
CA ALA A 54 -0.57 -13.60 -4.83
C ALA A 54 -1.11 -13.27 -3.44
N HIS A 55 -0.25 -13.32 -2.42
CA HIS A 55 -0.61 -12.95 -1.05
C HIS A 55 -1.02 -11.47 -0.95
N GLY A 56 -0.28 -10.57 -1.60
CA GLY A 56 -0.59 -9.14 -1.65
C GLY A 56 -1.95 -8.82 -2.28
N LYS A 57 -2.30 -9.48 -3.39
CA LYS A 57 -3.61 -9.36 -4.05
C LYS A 57 -4.73 -9.87 -3.15
N GLN A 58 -4.53 -11.02 -2.49
CA GLN A 58 -5.51 -11.57 -1.56
C GLN A 58 -5.76 -10.63 -0.37
N VAL A 59 -4.71 -10.10 0.24
CA VAL A 59 -4.83 -9.15 1.36
C VAL A 59 -5.50 -7.85 0.91
N ALA A 60 -5.12 -7.33 -0.26
CA ALA A 60 -5.72 -6.13 -0.83
C ALA A 60 -7.24 -6.29 -1.04
N ALA A 61 -7.65 -7.42 -1.62
CA ALA A 61 -9.06 -7.76 -1.81
C ALA A 61 -9.81 -7.87 -0.47
N ARG A 62 -9.23 -8.57 0.51
CA ARG A 62 -9.83 -8.71 1.85
C ARG A 62 -10.01 -7.38 2.57
N MET A 63 -9.07 -6.47 2.40
CA MET A 63 -9.05 -5.17 3.08
C MET A 63 -9.76 -4.08 2.26
N LEU A 64 -10.34 -4.42 1.11
CA LEU A 64 -11.00 -3.51 0.18
C LEU A 64 -10.09 -2.33 -0.22
N ARG A 65 -8.82 -2.63 -0.47
CA ARG A 65 -7.80 -1.64 -0.85
C ARG A 65 -7.18 -2.02 -2.20
N PRO A 66 -6.72 -1.05 -2.98
CA PRO A 66 -6.06 -1.33 -4.25
C PRO A 66 -4.72 -2.03 -4.03
N PHE A 67 -4.39 -2.93 -4.94
CA PHE A 67 -3.05 -3.50 -5.08
C PHE A 67 -2.36 -2.81 -6.25
N LYS A 68 -1.16 -2.26 -6.03
CA LYS A 68 -0.29 -1.72 -7.06
C LYS A 68 0.94 -2.60 -7.17
N GLU A 69 1.10 -3.27 -8.30
CA GLU A 69 2.34 -3.99 -8.54
C GLU A 69 3.48 -2.97 -8.73
N SER A 70 4.52 -3.07 -7.90
CA SER A 70 5.71 -2.23 -8.08
C SER A 70 6.46 -2.74 -9.30
N ARG A 71 6.72 -1.88 -10.28
CA ARG A 71 7.76 -2.13 -11.29
C ARG A 71 9.09 -2.08 -10.55
N ALA A 72 9.56 -3.26 -10.14
CA ALA A 72 10.92 -3.44 -9.64
C ALA A 72 11.95 -3.15 -10.72
#